data_AF-B6GAL8-F1
#
_entry.id   AF-B6GAL8-F1
#
_cell.length_a   1.000
_cell.length_b   1.000
_cell.length_c   1.000
_cell.angle_alpha   90.00
_cell.angle_beta   90.00
_cell.angle_gamma   90.00
#
_symmetry.space_group_name_H-M   'P 1'
#
loop_
_entity.id
_entity.type
_entity.pdbx_description
1 polymer ?
#
loop_
_entity_poly.entity_id
_entity_poly.type
_entity_poly.pdbx_seq_one_letter_code
_entity_poly.pdbx_strand_id
1 'polypeptide(L)' 'MLEYRRIGGSDDNPEYEYLIEGKPEETGRISFDVSIQDGVMLDHNDETWYQLYACKLISCLDRQMSVNGALLESGTYMWY' A
#
# COMPACT_ATOMS: atom_id res chain seq x y z
N MET A 1 2.51 -0.09 -13.01
CA MET A 1 2.62 1.14 -12.20
C MET A 1 1.57 1.07 -11.11
N LEU A 2 1.89 1.51 -9.89
CA LEU A 2 0.98 1.48 -8.75
C LEU A 2 1.00 2.85 -8.06
N GLU A 3 -0.07 3.61 -8.23
CA GLU A 3 -0.26 4.88 -7.54
C GLU A 3 -0.90 4.62 -6.18
N TYR A 4 -0.41 5.29 -5.14
CA TYR A 4 -0.92 5.15 -3.78
C TYR A 4 -0.88 6.47 -3.01
N ARG A 5 -1.73 6.57 -1.98
CA ARG A 5 -1.80 7.72 -1.06
C ARG A 5 -2.22 7.29 0.33
N ARG A 6 -1.69 7.97 1.36
CA ARG A 6 -2.15 7.85 2.74
C ARG A 6 -3.55 8.45 2.82
N ILE A 7 -4.44 7.73 3.47
CA ILE A 7 -5.85 8.13 3.65
C ILE A 7 -6.22 8.29 5.13
N GLY A 8 -5.33 7.89 6.05
CA GLY A 8 -5.54 8.00 7.49
C GLY A 8 -4.59 7.11 8.29
N GLY A 9 -5.09 6.65 9.44
CA GLY A 9 -4.33 5.84 10.40
C GLY A 9 -3.46 6.66 11.35
N SER A 10 -2.83 5.97 12.30
CA SER A 10 -1.77 6.55 13.15
C SER A 10 -0.43 6.55 12.42
N ASP A 11 0.62 7.09 13.03
CA ASP A 11 1.98 7.02 12.48
C ASP A 11 2.59 5.62 12.58
N ASP A 12 2.16 4.83 13.57
CA ASP A 12 2.58 3.43 13.71
C ASP A 12 1.81 2.49 12.77
N ASN A 13 0.53 2.80 12.50
CA ASN A 13 -0.36 1.99 11.67
C ASN A 13 -1.06 2.86 10.59
N PRO A 14 -0.32 3.46 9.64
CA PRO A 14 -0.91 4.27 8.59
C PRO A 14 -1.77 3.44 7.64
N GLU A 15 -2.84 4.07 7.14
CA GLU A 15 -3.72 3.48 6.12
C GLU A 15 -3.45 4.11 4.75
N TYR A 16 -3.39 3.25 3.74
CA TYR A 16 -3.12 3.64 2.36
C TYR A 16 -4.20 3.13 1.42
N GLU A 17 -4.51 3.95 0.41
CA GLU A 17 -5.30 3.58 -0.76
C GLU A 17 -4.39 3.46 -1.97
N TYR A 18 -4.66 2.48 -2.85
CA TYR A 18 -3.92 2.27 -4.09
C TYR A 18 -4.86 2.03 -5.28
N LEU A 19 -4.40 2.44 -6.46
CA LEU A 19 -5.12 2.29 -7.72
C LEU A 19 -4.74 1.00 -8.46
N ILE A 20 -5.71 0.34 -9.09
CA ILE A 20 -5.49 -0.85 -9.90
C ILE A 20 -5.22 -0.44 -11.36
N GLU A 21 -4.06 -0.80 -11.89
CA GLU A 21 -3.71 -0.51 -13.29
C GLU A 21 -4.71 -1.17 -14.25
N GLY A 22 -5.22 -0.39 -15.22
CA GLY A 22 -6.24 -0.84 -16.17
C GLY A 22 -7.67 -0.73 -15.64
N LYS A 23 -7.88 -0.34 -14.38
CA LYS A 23 -9.19 -0.12 -13.77
C LYS A 23 -9.22 1.17 -12.93
N PRO A 24 -9.36 2.35 -13.55
CA PRO A 24 -9.24 3.64 -12.87
C PRO A 24 -10.35 3.92 -11.84
N GLU A 25 -11.46 3.18 -11.88
CA GLU A 25 -12.57 3.30 -10.93
C GLU A 25 -12.43 2.38 -9.71
N GLU A 26 -11.43 1.50 -9.69
CA GLU A 26 -11.20 0.53 -8.61
C GLU A 26 -9.96 0.92 -7.78
N THR A 27 -10.16 1.07 -6.47
CA THR A 27 -9.10 1.27 -5.48
C THR A 27 -9.17 0.19 -4.41
N GLY A 28 -8.02 -0.22 -3.88
CA GLY A 28 -7.94 -1.06 -2.69
C GLY A 28 -7.28 -0.33 -1.54
N ARG A 29 -7.45 -0.85 -0.33
CA ARG A 29 -6.91 -0.25 0.90
C ARG A 29 -6.09 -1.25 1.72
N ILE A 30 -5.03 -0.73 2.34
CA ILE A 30 -4.24 -1.47 3.33
C ILE A 30 -4.05 -0.65 4.61
N SER A 31 -3.78 -1.33 5.72
CA SER A 31 -3.09 -0.77 6.88
C SER A 31 -1.69 -1.37 6.95
N PHE A 32 -0.68 -0.56 7.19
CA PHE A 32 0.71 -0.99 7.30
C PHE A 32 1.20 -0.79 8.73
N ASP A 33 1.72 -1.83 9.37
CA ASP A 33 2.29 -1.77 10.71
C ASP A 33 3.80 -1.52 10.61
N VAL A 34 4.23 -0.33 11.02
CA VAL A 34 5.62 0.13 10.93
C VAL A 34 6.54 -0.67 11.87
N SER A 35 6.00 -1.19 12.97
CA SER A 35 6.80 -1.89 13.99
C SER A 35 7.29 -3.25 13.51
N ILE A 36 6.48 -3.93 12.70
CA ILE A 36 6.80 -5.25 12.13
C ILE A 36 7.08 -5.20 10.62
N GLN A 37 6.93 -4.03 10.00
CA GLN A 37 7.12 -3.78 8.55
C GLN A 37 6.28 -4.73 7.68
N ASP A 38 5.00 -4.85 8.02
CA ASP A 38 4.04 -5.70 7.30
C ASP A 38 2.72 -4.95 7.11
N GLY A 39 1.85 -5.45 6.24
CA GLY A 39 0.55 -4.84 6.02
C GLY A 39 -0.59 -5.82 5.82
N VAL A 40 -1.79 -5.33 6.08
CA VAL A 40 -3.04 -6.08 5.96
C VAL A 40 -3.99 -5.34 5.05
N MET A 41 -4.72 -6.09 4.23
CA MET A 41 -5.81 -5.55 3.43
C MET A 41 -7.00 -5.17 4.32
N LEU A 42 -7.62 -4.05 4.00
CA LEU A 42 -8.80 -3.56 4.72
C LEU A 42 -10.11 -3.85 3.97
N ASP A 43 -10.03 -4.12 2.67
CA ASP A 43 -11.16 -4.37 1.79
C ASP A 43 -10.83 -5.45 0.74
N HIS A 44 -11.85 -5.90 0.00
CA HIS A 44 -11.71 -6.80 -1.14
C HIS A 44 -10.87 -8.07 -0.89
N ASN A 45 -10.92 -8.60 0.34
CA ASN A 45 -10.08 -9.73 0.80
C ASN A 45 -10.23 -11.01 -0.02
N ASP A 46 -11.31 -11.19 -0.77
CA ASP A 46 -11.56 -12.38 -1.59
C ASP A 46 -11.20 -12.18 -3.09
N GLU A 47 -10.69 -11.00 -3.46
CA GLU A 47 -10.41 -10.66 -4.86
C GLU A 47 -8.92 -10.71 -5.19
N THR A 48 -8.53 -11.62 -6.09
CA THR A 48 -7.13 -11.89 -6.45
C THR A 48 -6.37 -10.64 -6.91
N TRP A 49 -7.02 -9.73 -7.64
CA TRP A 49 -6.38 -8.51 -8.13
C TRP A 49 -6.01 -7.58 -6.96
N TYR A 50 -6.93 -7.37 -6.02
CA TYR A 50 -6.70 -6.52 -4.86
C TYR A 50 -5.58 -7.10 -3.98
N GLN A 51 -5.59 -8.41 -3.76
CA GLN A 51 -4.49 -9.10 -3.06
C GLN A 51 -3.14 -8.87 -3.74
N LEU A 52 -3.06 -9.05 -5.06
CA LEU A 52 -1.82 -8.84 -5.81
C LEU A 52 -1.30 -7.40 -5.66
N TYR A 53 -2.17 -6.40 -5.76
CA TYR A 53 -1.77 -4.99 -5.67
C TYR A 53 -1.49 -4.55 -4.22
N ALA A 54 -2.22 -5.07 -3.23
CA ALA A 54 -1.92 -4.88 -1.83
C ALA A 54 -0.52 -5.41 -1.48
N CYS A 55 -0.20 -6.65 -1.88
CA CYS A 55 1.13 -7.21 -1.66
C CYS A 55 2.23 -6.34 -2.28
N LYS A 56 2.01 -5.81 -3.49
CA LYS A 56 2.94 -4.89 -4.14
C LYS A 56 3.15 -3.60 -3.35
N LEU A 57 2.06 -3.00 -2.85
CA LEU A 57 2.16 -1.80 -2.03
C LEU A 57 2.90 -2.07 -0.72
N ILE A 58 2.57 -3.16 -0.03
CA ILE A 58 3.21 -3.55 1.24
C ILE A 58 4.71 -3.71 1.04
N SER A 59 5.16 -4.43 0.00
CA SER A 59 6.59 -4.55 -0.31
C SER A 59 7.26 -3.21 -0.68
N CYS A 60 6.52 -2.28 -1.29
CA CYS A 60 7.03 -0.93 -1.56
C CYS A 60 7.25 -0.15 -0.26
N LEU A 61 6.27 -0.18 0.65
CA LEU A 61 6.33 0.54 1.93
C LEU A 61 7.39 -0.06 2.87
N ASP A 62 7.47 -1.38 2.97
CA ASP A 62 8.54 -2.10 3.68
C ASP A 62 9.93 -1.65 3.21
N ARG A 63 10.16 -1.66 1.89
CA ARG A 63 11.42 -1.18 1.31
C ARG A 63 11.67 0.30 1.59
N GLN A 64 10.67 1.16 1.50
CA GLN A 64 10.81 2.58 1.81
C GLN A 64 11.21 2.77 3.27
N MET A 65 10.59 2.04 4.19
CA MET A 65 10.90 2.11 5.60
C MET A 65 12.30 1.61 5.90
N SER A 66 12.69 0.49 5.30
CA SER A 66 14.03 -0.10 5.41
C SER A 66 15.14 0.81 4.86
N VAL A 67 14.89 1.60 3.81
CA VAL A 67 15.91 2.44 3.16
C VAL A 67 15.92 3.87 3.72
N ASN A 68 14.75 4.48 3.88
CA ASN A 68 14.63 5.90 4.20
C ASN A 68 14.28 6.15 5.68
N GLY A 69 13.87 5.13 6.43
CA GLY A 69 13.42 5.28 7.81
C GLY A 69 12.14 6.11 7.96
N ALA A 70 11.39 6.31 6.88
CA ALA A 70 10.13 7.04 6.87
C ALA A 70 9.25 6.59 5.71
N LEU A 71 7.94 6.63 5.92
CA LEU A 71 6.94 6.39 4.89
C LEU A 71 6.53 7.69 4.20
N LEU A 72 6.27 7.62 2.90
CA LEU A 72 5.77 8.74 2.13
C LEU A 72 4.24 8.82 2.22
N GLU A 73 3.71 10.05 2.16
CA GLU A 73 2.26 10.32 2.15
C GLU A 73 1.60 9.90 0.83
N SER A 74 2.33 9.90 -0.28
CA SER A 74 1.85 9.40 -1.56
C SER A 74 3.01 9.09 -2.50
N GLY A 75 2.74 8.32 -3.55
CA GLY A 75 3.75 8.02 -4.54
C GLY A 75 3.26 7.14 -5.67
N THR A 76 4.16 6.96 -6.62
CA THR A 76 3.97 6.07 -7.76
C THR A 76 5.07 5.02 -7.74
N TYR A 77 4.70 3.78 -7.49
CA TYR A 77 5.60 2.63 -7.52
C TYR A 77 5.62 2.01 -8.93
N MET A 78 6.79 1.97 -9.56
CA MET A 78 6.99 1.24 -10.81
C MET A 78 7.72 -0.05 -10.53
N TRP A 79 7.14 -1.18 -10.94
CA TRP A 79 7.81 -2.46 -10.95
C TRP A 79 8.56 -2.63 -12.28
N TYR A 80 9.78 -3.16 -12.24
CA TYR A 80 10.59 -3.55 -13.40
C TYR A 80 10.95 -5.03 -13.30
#